data_AF-A0A4Y2SF28-F1
#
_entry.id   AF-A0A4Y2SF28-F1
#
_cell.length_a   1.000
_cell.length_b   1.000
_cell.length_c   1.000
_cell.angle_alpha   90.00
_cell.angle_beta   90.00
_cell.angle_gamma   90.00
#
_symmetry.space_group_name_H-M   'P 1'
#
loop_
_entity.id
_entity.type
_entity.pdbx_description
1 polymer ?
#
loop_
_entity_poly.entity_id
_entity_poly.type
_entity_poly.pdbx_seq_one_letter_code
_entity_poly.pdbx_strand_id
1 'polypeptide(L)'
;MDMVFTKNTNYSLPNNFFPSRSSSSATTNLTPVQRNVPLCDRISNAALILGVIAEHNLPFSMAPVLVNVSKALAEDKKALNHLSLSRNCTSYKMKFGVAKIFLQDTLKNLQTIKFLLNLDESTSYNNIVMRGTKSGVETRIRKEKAPHLLNIDDDSCCHIHNASKKFYSLFDCWLENLTRDIFNDTKWSAGIRDWLIEICSILNLKYISPVNVISHRWLSCYDAALNLLHMIEPLTILYSAFLSNSDKTVFFYNMFYL
;
A
#
# COMPACT_ATOMS: atom_id res chain seq x y z
N MET A 1 22.68 12.98 -26.89
CA MET A 1 23.45 13.42 -25.71
C MET A 1 23.69 12.16 -24.90
N ASP A 2 24.70 11.39 -25.29
CA ASP A 2 24.97 10.07 -24.74
C ASP A 2 26.16 10.16 -23.78
N MET A 3 25.92 9.81 -22.52
CA MET A 3 26.94 9.84 -21.47
C MET A 3 27.68 8.50 -21.42
N VAL A 4 28.94 8.54 -21.87
CA VAL A 4 29.96 7.51 -21.61
C VAL A 4 30.57 7.81 -20.24
N PHE A 5 30.47 6.86 -19.30
CA PHE A 5 31.16 6.94 -18.02
C PHE A 5 32.51 6.21 -18.09
N THR A 6 33.57 7.00 -17.96
CA THR A 6 34.94 6.58 -17.69
C THR A 6 35.07 6.04 -16.26
N LYS A 7 35.70 4.87 -16.12
CA LYS A 7 36.11 4.31 -14.81
C LYS A 7 37.24 5.16 -14.23
N ASN A 8 37.02 5.72 -13.04
CA ASN A 8 38.11 6.20 -12.20
C ASN A 8 38.31 5.24 -11.02
N THR A 9 39.55 4.76 -10.93
CA THR A 9 40.16 3.93 -9.89
C THR A 9 40.41 4.73 -8.61
N ASN A 10 40.28 4.04 -7.45
CA ASN A 10 41.02 4.20 -6.19
C ASN A 10 40.12 4.25 -4.95
N TYR A 11 39.76 3.07 -4.42
CA TYR A 11 39.73 2.80 -2.97
C TYR A 11 40.02 1.32 -2.76
N SER A 12 41.22 1.01 -2.25
CA SER A 12 41.69 -0.32 -1.90
C SER A 12 41.26 -0.67 -0.47
N LEU A 13 40.56 -1.80 -0.29
CA LEU A 13 40.36 -2.44 1.02
C LEU A 13 41.44 -3.53 1.21
N PRO A 14 41.89 -3.76 2.46
CA PRO A 14 43.05 -4.59 2.75
C PRO A 14 42.82 -6.07 2.43
N ASN A 15 43.76 -6.63 1.66
CA ASN A 15 43.92 -8.07 1.42
C ASN A 15 44.30 -8.73 2.75
N ASN A 16 43.41 -9.51 3.38
CA ASN A 16 43.74 -10.61 4.31
C ASN A 16 42.47 -11.28 4.90
N PHE A 17 41.61 -11.92 4.10
CA PHE A 17 40.53 -12.74 4.70
C PHE A 17 40.30 -14.14 4.13
N PHE A 18 40.99 -14.56 3.06
CA PHE A 18 40.95 -15.97 2.63
C PHE A 18 42.30 -16.44 2.07
N PRO A 19 42.89 -17.55 2.55
CA PRO A 19 43.99 -18.19 1.86
C PRO A 19 43.44 -18.90 0.61
N SER A 20 43.97 -18.50 -0.54
CA SER A 20 43.84 -19.18 -1.82
C SER A 20 44.35 -20.62 -1.71
N ARG A 21 43.53 -21.60 -2.08
CA ARG A 21 43.98 -22.98 -2.28
C ARG A 21 43.96 -23.30 -3.76
N SER A 22 45.17 -23.45 -4.28
CA SER A 22 45.50 -23.97 -5.60
C SER A 22 44.89 -25.34 -5.85
N SER A 23 44.54 -25.58 -7.11
CA SER A 23 44.12 -26.84 -7.68
C SER A 23 45.21 -27.91 -7.53
N SER A 24 44.89 -29.00 -6.85
CA SER A 24 45.57 -30.28 -7.02
C SER A 24 44.56 -31.42 -6.96
N SER A 25 44.44 -32.11 -8.09
CA SER A 25 43.75 -33.39 -8.23
C SER A 25 44.46 -34.45 -7.39
N ALA A 26 43.76 -35.02 -6.40
CA ALA A 26 44.20 -36.24 -5.73
C ALA A 26 42.99 -37.13 -5.43
N THR A 27 42.79 -38.11 -6.30
CA THR A 27 41.89 -39.25 -6.09
C THR A 27 42.37 -40.04 -4.89
N THR A 28 41.59 -40.08 -3.80
CA THR A 28 41.79 -41.08 -2.75
C THR A 28 40.44 -41.66 -2.36
N ASN A 29 40.25 -42.94 -2.71
CA ASN A 29 39.21 -43.78 -2.16
C ASN A 29 39.39 -43.83 -0.64
N LEU A 30 38.45 -43.25 0.11
CA LEU A 30 38.39 -43.40 1.56
C LEU A 30 37.09 -44.13 1.92
N THR A 31 37.26 -45.37 2.38
CA THR A 31 36.27 -46.14 3.15
C THR A 31 35.61 -45.28 4.23
N PRO A 32 34.33 -45.52 4.56
CA PRO A 32 33.58 -44.65 5.45
C PRO A 32 34.15 -44.76 6.87
N VAL A 33 34.87 -43.73 7.28
CA VAL A 33 35.32 -43.59 8.67
C VAL A 33 34.09 -43.36 9.54
N GLN A 34 33.75 -44.36 10.35
CA GLN A 34 32.75 -44.26 11.40
C GLN A 34 33.27 -43.24 12.43
N ARG A 35 32.71 -42.03 12.43
CA ARG A 35 33.14 -40.95 13.34
C ARG A 35 32.66 -41.27 14.76
N ASN A 36 33.57 -41.80 15.58
CA ASN A 36 33.45 -41.92 17.02
C ASN A 36 33.71 -40.54 17.67
N VAL A 37 32.74 -39.63 17.57
CA VAL A 37 32.82 -38.30 18.19
C VAL A 37 31.77 -38.20 19.30
N PRO A 38 32.14 -37.83 20.54
CA PRO A 38 31.22 -37.70 21.67
C PRO A 38 30.09 -36.71 21.40
N LEU A 39 28.95 -36.86 22.11
CA LEU A 39 27.77 -36.02 21.90
C LEU A 39 28.04 -34.52 22.13
N CYS A 40 29.01 -34.19 23.00
CA CYS A 40 29.45 -32.83 23.30
C CYS A 40 30.23 -32.16 22.16
N ASP A 41 30.83 -32.92 21.25
CA ASP A 41 31.57 -32.40 20.09
C ASP A 41 30.66 -32.22 18.85
N ARG A 42 29.36 -32.55 18.96
CA ARG A 42 28.34 -32.28 17.93
C ARG A 42 27.88 -30.81 17.87
N ILE A 43 28.62 -29.91 18.51
CA ILE A 43 28.45 -28.44 18.43
C ILE A 43 28.46 -27.98 16.97
N SER A 44 29.15 -28.69 16.06
CA SER A 44 29.21 -28.37 14.64
C SER A 44 27.82 -28.30 13.97
N ASN A 45 26.86 -29.14 14.32
CA ASN A 45 25.55 -29.13 13.65
C ASN A 45 24.67 -27.97 14.11
N ALA A 46 24.72 -27.63 15.40
CA ALA A 46 24.04 -26.45 15.93
C ALA A 46 24.66 -25.16 15.36
N ALA A 47 25.99 -25.11 15.27
CA ALA A 47 26.72 -24.02 14.66
C ALA A 47 26.39 -23.86 13.15
N LEU A 48 26.21 -24.97 12.42
CA LEU A 48 25.77 -24.94 11.02
C LEU A 48 24.38 -24.31 10.88
N ILE A 49 23.41 -24.68 11.73
CA ILE A 49 22.06 -24.10 11.70
C ILE A 49 22.12 -22.60 12.02
N LEU A 50 22.89 -22.20 13.03
CA LEU A 50 23.07 -20.78 13.39
C LEU A 50 23.79 -20.00 12.28
N GLY A 51 24.77 -20.60 11.61
CA GLY A 51 25.45 -20.02 10.45
C GLY A 51 24.49 -19.75 9.30
N VAL A 52 23.64 -20.73 8.93
CA VAL A 52 22.60 -20.60 7.90
C VAL A 52 21.59 -19.50 8.25
N ILE A 53 21.20 -19.39 9.51
CA ILE A 53 20.29 -18.33 9.99
C ILE A 53 20.91 -16.95 9.78
N ALA A 54 22.18 -16.79 10.18
CA ALA A 54 22.91 -15.53 10.04
C ALA A 54 23.16 -15.16 8.57
N GLU A 55 23.59 -16.12 7.75
CA GLU A 55 23.93 -15.90 6.34
C GLU A 55 22.71 -15.50 5.49
N HIS A 56 21.53 -16.07 5.79
CA HIS A 56 20.31 -15.81 5.04
C HIS A 56 19.33 -14.85 5.74
N ASN A 57 19.77 -14.15 6.79
CA ASN A 57 18.96 -13.20 7.56
C ASN A 57 17.62 -13.79 8.03
N LEU A 58 17.61 -15.06 8.46
CA LEU A 58 16.40 -15.70 8.96
C LEU A 58 16.14 -15.29 10.42
N PRO A 59 14.88 -15.24 10.88
CA PRO A 59 14.57 -15.02 12.28
C PRO A 59 15.11 -16.16 13.15
N PHE A 60 15.60 -15.86 14.36
CA PHE A 60 16.04 -16.88 15.32
C PHE A 60 14.94 -17.87 15.71
N SER A 61 13.66 -17.48 15.59
CA SER A 61 12.51 -18.37 15.77
C SER A 61 12.48 -19.54 14.77
N MET A 62 13.22 -19.47 13.67
CA MET A 62 13.35 -20.54 12.69
C MET A 62 14.34 -21.65 13.13
N ALA A 63 15.21 -21.39 14.11
CA ALA A 63 16.17 -22.37 14.62
C ALA A 63 15.52 -23.71 15.07
N PRO A 64 14.48 -23.72 15.93
CA PRO A 64 13.83 -24.99 16.30
C PRO A 64 13.15 -25.68 15.11
N VAL A 65 12.63 -24.92 14.13
CA VAL A 65 12.01 -25.47 12.93
C VAL A 65 13.06 -26.18 12.07
N LEU A 66 14.21 -25.55 11.82
CA LEU A 66 15.30 -26.15 11.07
C LEU A 66 15.83 -27.43 11.75
N VAL A 67 15.97 -27.42 13.08
CA VAL A 67 16.35 -28.62 13.85
C VAL A 67 15.35 -29.76 13.63
N ASN A 68 14.05 -29.48 13.69
CA ASN A 68 13.02 -30.49 13.52
C ASN A 68 12.97 -31.03 12.09
N VAL A 69 13.11 -30.15 11.08
CA VAL A 69 13.21 -30.57 9.67
C VAL A 69 14.46 -31.42 9.44
N SER A 70 15.61 -31.03 9.98
CA SER A 70 16.84 -31.82 9.88
C SER A 70 16.70 -33.21 10.52
N LYS A 71 16.03 -33.31 11.67
CA LYS A 71 15.73 -34.60 12.32
C LYS A 71 14.84 -35.47 11.44
N ALA A 72 13.73 -34.92 10.92
CA ALA A 72 12.81 -35.64 10.04
C ALA A 72 13.48 -36.11 8.74
N LEU A 73 14.31 -35.27 8.12
CA LEU A 73 15.06 -35.63 6.92
C LEU A 73 16.09 -36.75 7.17
N ALA A 74 16.62 -36.85 8.39
CA ALA A 74 17.59 -37.88 8.74
C ALA A 74 16.96 -39.27 8.96
N GLU A 75 15.62 -39.37 9.06
CA GLU A 75 14.89 -40.63 9.23
C GLU A 75 14.96 -41.50 7.96
N ASP A 76 14.85 -40.90 6.77
CA ASP A 76 15.00 -41.58 5.47
C ASP A 76 16.27 -41.12 4.76
N LYS A 77 17.40 -41.73 5.15
CA LYS A 77 18.71 -41.45 4.56
C LYS A 77 18.76 -41.72 3.05
N LYS A 78 17.96 -42.67 2.54
CA LYS A 78 17.98 -43.04 1.13
C LYS A 78 17.31 -41.94 0.30
N ALA A 79 16.15 -41.46 0.73
CA ALA A 79 15.49 -40.32 0.10
C ALA A 79 16.33 -39.04 0.22
N LEU A 80 16.95 -38.81 1.39
CA LEU A 80 17.81 -37.64 1.62
C LEU A 80 19.01 -37.59 0.66
N ASN A 81 19.66 -38.73 0.39
CA ASN A 81 20.78 -38.80 -0.55
C ASN A 81 20.39 -38.46 -1.99
N HIS A 82 19.12 -38.62 -2.35
CA HIS A 82 18.58 -38.25 -3.66
C HIS A 82 17.84 -36.90 -3.65
N LEU A 83 17.80 -36.20 -2.51
CA LEU A 83 17.12 -34.92 -2.39
C LEU A 83 17.93 -33.84 -3.12
N SER A 84 17.41 -33.39 -4.26
CA SER A 84 17.93 -32.26 -5.01
C SER A 84 16.81 -31.29 -5.34
N LEU A 85 17.02 -30.01 -5.02
CA LEU A 85 16.09 -28.92 -5.30
C LEU A 85 16.74 -27.95 -6.29
N SER A 86 16.64 -28.27 -7.59
CA SER A 86 17.02 -27.31 -8.63
C SER A 86 16.03 -26.14 -8.68
N ARG A 87 16.48 -24.96 -9.12
CA ARG A 87 15.63 -23.75 -9.18
C ARG A 87 14.29 -23.98 -9.91
N ASN A 88 14.32 -24.74 -11.00
CA ASN A 88 13.12 -25.06 -11.79
C ASN A 88 12.22 -26.07 -11.06
N CYS A 89 12.79 -27.09 -10.42
CA CYS A 89 12.06 -28.09 -9.64
C CYS A 89 11.39 -27.45 -8.41
N THR A 90 12.10 -26.57 -7.69
CA THR A 90 11.60 -25.83 -6.53
C THR A 90 10.45 -24.90 -6.93
N SER A 91 10.59 -24.16 -8.02
CA SER A 91 9.54 -23.26 -8.52
C SER A 91 8.27 -24.03 -8.89
N TYR A 92 8.41 -25.18 -9.54
CA TYR A 92 7.29 -26.05 -9.89
C TYR A 92 6.59 -26.60 -8.64
N LYS A 93 7.36 -27.16 -7.69
CA LYS A 93 6.81 -27.71 -6.43
C LYS A 93 6.15 -26.65 -5.57
N MET A 94 6.71 -25.44 -5.50
CA MET A 94 6.08 -24.31 -4.82
C MET A 94 4.77 -23.91 -5.48
N LYS A 95 4.75 -23.73 -6.80
CA LYS A 95 3.56 -23.24 -7.53
C LYS A 95 2.43 -24.27 -7.61
N PHE A 96 2.74 -25.55 -7.84
CA PHE A 96 1.72 -26.57 -8.11
C PHE A 96 1.51 -27.55 -6.96
N GLY A 97 2.48 -27.69 -6.05
CA GLY A 97 2.34 -28.51 -4.84
C GLY A 97 1.92 -27.67 -3.65
N VAL A 98 2.85 -26.87 -3.13
CA VAL A 98 2.68 -26.13 -1.87
C VAL A 98 1.57 -25.08 -1.98
N ALA A 99 1.58 -24.24 -3.01
CA ALA A 99 0.53 -23.24 -3.20
C ALA A 99 -0.86 -23.87 -3.40
N LYS A 100 -0.94 -25.07 -4.00
CA LYS A 100 -2.19 -25.82 -4.09
C LYS A 100 -2.70 -26.23 -2.70
N ILE A 101 -1.82 -26.71 -1.83
CA ILE A 101 -2.19 -27.07 -0.44
C ILE A 101 -2.69 -25.83 0.30
N PHE A 102 -1.91 -24.73 0.28
CA PHE A 102 -2.34 -23.47 0.90
C PHE A 102 -3.68 -22.97 0.36
N LEU A 103 -3.91 -23.06 -0.95
CA LEU A 103 -5.19 -22.69 -1.56
C LEU A 103 -6.33 -23.56 -1.02
N GLN A 104 -6.13 -24.88 -0.93
CA GLN A 104 -7.15 -25.80 -0.43
C GLN A 104 -7.45 -25.57 1.05
N ASP A 105 -6.41 -25.35 1.88
CA ASP A 105 -6.57 -25.04 3.29
C ASP A 105 -7.28 -23.68 3.48
N THR A 106 -6.91 -22.68 2.68
CA THR A 106 -7.59 -21.39 2.68
C THR A 106 -9.05 -21.54 2.29
N LEU A 107 -9.36 -22.26 1.20
CA LEU A 107 -10.74 -22.52 0.78
C LEU A 107 -11.55 -23.25 1.86
N LYS A 108 -10.95 -24.24 2.51
CA LYS A 108 -11.58 -24.97 3.62
C LYS A 108 -11.88 -24.02 4.78
N ASN A 109 -10.95 -23.13 5.15
CA ASN A 109 -11.15 -22.15 6.20
C ASN A 109 -12.23 -21.12 5.82
N LEU A 110 -12.21 -20.62 4.59
CA LEU A 110 -13.24 -19.74 4.04
C LEU A 110 -14.59 -20.45 3.86
N GLN A 111 -14.66 -21.78 3.94
CA GLN A 111 -15.91 -22.53 3.88
C GLN A 111 -16.52 -22.78 5.26
N THR A 112 -15.70 -22.76 6.31
CA THR A 112 -16.12 -23.15 7.66
C THR A 112 -16.25 -21.96 8.61
N ILE A 113 -15.48 -20.89 8.39
CA ILE A 113 -15.38 -19.76 9.31
C ILE A 113 -16.15 -18.57 8.74
N LYS A 114 -16.94 -17.89 9.57
CA LYS A 114 -17.51 -16.59 9.19
C LYS A 114 -16.37 -15.57 9.00
N PHE A 115 -16.24 -15.04 7.79
CA PHE A 115 -15.32 -13.95 7.49
C PHE A 115 -16.06 -12.83 6.77
N LEU A 116 -15.50 -11.64 6.87
CA LEU A 116 -16.01 -10.43 6.23
C LEU A 116 -15.19 -10.16 4.98
N LEU A 117 -15.86 -9.88 3.86
CA LEU A 117 -15.23 -9.37 2.66
C LEU A 117 -15.61 -7.89 2.54
N ASN A 118 -14.65 -7.00 2.76
CA ASN A 118 -14.86 -5.58 2.50
C ASN A 118 -14.49 -5.28 1.03
N LEU A 119 -15.46 -4.84 0.25
CA LEU A 119 -15.27 -4.46 -1.15
C LEU A 119 -15.25 -2.93 -1.23
N ASP A 120 -14.05 -2.35 -1.35
CA ASP A 120 -13.84 -0.90 -1.42
C ASP A 120 -14.48 -0.25 -2.67
N GLU A 121 -15.04 0.94 -2.49
CA GLU A 121 -15.83 1.70 -3.47
C GLU A 121 -14.96 2.52 -4.45
N SER A 122 -13.68 2.17 -4.65
CA SER A 122 -13.02 2.51 -5.94
C SER A 122 -13.78 1.92 -7.14
N THR A 123 -14.75 1.04 -6.86
CA THR A 123 -15.72 0.57 -7.83
C THR A 123 -17.13 1.05 -7.48
N SER A 124 -17.59 2.07 -8.22
CA SER A 124 -18.92 2.69 -8.15
C SER A 124 -20.08 1.70 -7.94
N TYR A 125 -21.20 2.18 -7.41
CA TYR A 125 -22.56 1.61 -7.39
C TYR A 125 -23.02 0.84 -8.65
N ASN A 126 -22.34 1.02 -9.79
CA ASN A 126 -22.56 0.26 -11.03
C ASN A 126 -21.55 -0.87 -11.28
N ASN A 127 -20.81 -1.35 -10.27
CA ASN A 127 -19.91 -2.48 -10.44
C ASN A 127 -20.67 -3.81 -10.50
N ILE A 128 -21.31 -4.04 -11.64
CA ILE A 128 -21.99 -5.30 -11.97
C ILE A 128 -21.02 -6.49 -11.90
N VAL A 129 -19.72 -6.26 -12.12
CA VAL A 129 -18.70 -7.31 -12.05
C VAL A 129 -18.48 -7.76 -10.60
N MET A 130 -18.43 -6.86 -9.63
CA MET A 130 -18.19 -7.22 -8.22
C MET A 130 -19.49 -7.51 -7.46
N ARG A 131 -20.53 -6.68 -7.64
CA ARG A 131 -21.81 -6.71 -6.90
C ARG A 131 -23.04 -7.07 -7.75
N GLY A 132 -22.84 -7.53 -8.99
CA GLY A 132 -23.97 -7.94 -9.84
C GLY A 132 -24.82 -9.06 -9.22
N THR A 133 -26.14 -8.95 -9.35
CA THR A 133 -27.14 -9.85 -8.74
C THR A 133 -27.09 -11.29 -9.23
N LYS A 134 -26.51 -11.54 -10.42
CA LYS A 134 -26.38 -12.88 -11.02
C LYS A 134 -24.93 -13.31 -11.19
N SER A 135 -24.11 -12.47 -11.80
CA SER A 135 -22.73 -12.76 -12.19
C SER A 135 -21.68 -12.05 -11.33
N GLY A 136 -22.09 -11.25 -10.35
CA GLY A 136 -21.16 -10.51 -9.48
C GLY A 136 -20.24 -11.46 -8.73
N VAL A 137 -18.97 -11.09 -8.58
CA VAL A 137 -17.97 -11.86 -7.84
C VAL A 137 -18.46 -12.21 -6.44
N GLU A 138 -19.05 -11.26 -5.70
CA GLU A 138 -19.64 -11.51 -4.38
C GLU A 138 -20.75 -12.58 -4.46
N THR A 139 -21.71 -12.41 -5.38
CA THR A 139 -22.83 -13.33 -5.59
C THR A 139 -22.33 -14.74 -5.90
N ARG A 140 -21.31 -14.88 -6.75
CA ARG A 140 -20.74 -16.18 -7.13
C ARG A 140 -19.97 -16.81 -5.98
N ILE A 141 -19.18 -16.04 -5.23
CA ILE A 141 -18.49 -16.55 -4.04
C ILE A 141 -19.51 -17.05 -3.02
N ARG A 142 -20.57 -16.29 -2.72
CA ARG A 142 -21.61 -16.69 -1.78
C ARG A 142 -22.34 -17.97 -2.22
N LYS A 143 -22.68 -18.07 -3.50
CA LYS A 143 -23.39 -19.24 -4.04
C LYS A 143 -22.51 -20.48 -4.16
N GLU A 144 -21.29 -20.34 -4.68
CA GLU A 144 -20.46 -21.48 -5.09
C GLU A 144 -19.47 -21.92 -4.02
N LYS A 145 -19.02 -21.03 -3.13
CA LYS A 145 -17.85 -21.28 -2.26
C LYS A 145 -18.03 -20.94 -0.80
N ALA A 146 -18.75 -19.87 -0.42
CA ALA A 146 -18.83 -19.38 0.96
C ALA A 146 -20.24 -18.84 1.28
N PRO A 147 -21.22 -19.71 1.56
CA PRO A 147 -22.61 -19.30 1.79
C PRO A 147 -22.81 -18.47 3.06
N HIS A 148 -21.88 -18.54 4.01
CA HIS A 148 -21.88 -17.76 5.25
C HIS A 148 -21.17 -16.40 5.11
N LEU A 149 -20.79 -16.00 3.89
CA LEU A 149 -20.18 -14.70 3.63
C LEU A 149 -21.14 -13.57 4.01
N LEU A 150 -20.80 -12.86 5.09
CA LEU A 150 -21.53 -11.67 5.53
C LEU A 150 -21.14 -10.50 4.61
N ASN A 151 -22.14 -9.88 4.00
CA ASN A 151 -22.01 -8.57 3.37
C ASN A 151 -22.61 -7.57 4.35
N ILE A 152 -21.73 -6.77 4.95
CA ILE A 152 -22.13 -5.56 5.65
C ILE A 152 -22.12 -4.52 4.53
N ASP A 153 -23.29 -3.96 4.26
CA ASP A 153 -23.46 -2.92 3.24
C ASP A 153 -22.44 -1.78 3.46
N ASP A 154 -22.24 -0.96 2.43
CA ASP A 154 -21.16 0.03 2.30
C ASP A 154 -20.76 0.66 3.64
N ASP A 155 -19.46 0.96 3.77
CA ASP A 155 -19.01 1.62 4.98
C ASP A 155 -19.84 2.89 5.25
N SER A 156 -20.10 3.15 6.53
CA SER A 156 -20.98 4.26 6.92
C SER A 156 -20.52 5.59 6.32
N CYS A 157 -19.22 5.72 6.02
CA CYS A 157 -18.61 6.89 5.40
C CYS A 157 -19.12 7.11 3.97
N CYS A 158 -19.25 6.07 3.15
CA CYS A 158 -19.79 6.14 1.80
C CYS A 158 -21.29 6.49 1.82
N HIS A 159 -22.06 5.91 2.74
CA HIS A 159 -23.47 6.30 2.92
C HIS A 159 -23.63 7.77 3.31
N ILE A 160 -22.81 8.26 4.24
CA ILE A 160 -22.78 9.68 4.62
C ILE A 160 -22.38 10.54 3.42
N HIS A 161 -21.36 10.15 2.64
CA HIS A 161 -20.96 10.88 1.44
C HIS A 161 -22.09 11.02 0.43
N ASN A 162 -22.74 9.90 0.09
CA ASN A 162 -23.81 9.86 -0.89
C ASN A 162 -25.06 10.63 -0.40
N ALA A 163 -25.39 10.52 0.90
CA ALA A 163 -26.44 11.31 1.51
C ALA A 163 -26.14 12.81 1.46
N SER A 164 -24.93 13.22 1.84
CA SER A 164 -24.47 14.61 1.76
C SER A 164 -24.51 15.13 0.32
N LYS A 165 -24.00 14.38 -0.65
CA LYS A 165 -24.04 14.76 -2.07
C LYS A 165 -25.48 14.98 -2.58
N LYS A 166 -26.41 14.12 -2.17
CA LYS A 166 -27.83 14.27 -2.50
C LYS A 166 -28.46 15.49 -1.81
N PHE A 167 -28.10 15.74 -0.56
CA PHE A 167 -28.51 16.96 0.15
C PHE A 167 -28.00 18.22 -0.55
N TYR A 168 -26.71 18.26 -0.93
CA TYR A 168 -26.13 19.41 -1.63
C TYR A 168 -26.72 19.65 -3.02
N SER A 169 -27.21 18.60 -3.69
CA SER A 169 -27.89 18.76 -4.99
C SER A 169 -29.16 19.62 -4.94
N LEU A 170 -29.75 19.82 -3.75
CA LEU A 170 -30.89 20.73 -3.55
C LEU A 170 -30.49 22.22 -3.68
N PHE A 171 -29.20 22.52 -3.55
CA PHE A 171 -28.65 23.86 -3.59
C PHE A 171 -27.92 24.11 -4.92
N ASP A 172 -28.34 23.47 -6.01
CA ASP A 172 -27.85 23.65 -7.38
C ASP A 172 -26.31 23.68 -7.52
N CYS A 173 -25.60 22.98 -6.63
CA CYS A 173 -24.14 22.97 -6.54
C CYS A 173 -23.49 24.37 -6.42
N TRP A 174 -24.17 25.36 -5.83
CA TRP A 174 -23.69 26.74 -5.69
C TRP A 174 -22.32 26.81 -5.01
N LEU A 175 -22.13 26.06 -3.92
CA LEU A 175 -20.88 26.06 -3.15
C LEU A 175 -19.73 25.40 -3.92
N GLU A 176 -19.99 24.28 -4.60
CA GLU A 176 -19.03 23.59 -5.44
C GLU A 176 -18.58 24.47 -6.60
N ASN A 177 -19.52 25.20 -7.22
CA ASN A 177 -19.26 26.14 -8.30
C ASN A 177 -18.38 27.31 -7.80
N LEU A 178 -18.80 27.98 -6.71
CA LEU A 178 -18.02 29.07 -6.12
C LEU A 178 -16.59 28.64 -5.79
N THR A 179 -16.44 27.49 -5.14
CA THR A 179 -15.11 27.00 -4.75
C THR A 179 -14.24 26.67 -5.96
N ARG A 180 -14.84 26.12 -7.02
CA ARG A 180 -14.16 25.83 -8.29
C ARG A 180 -13.79 27.09 -9.05
N ASP A 181 -14.63 28.12 -9.04
CA ASP A 181 -14.37 29.40 -9.69
C ASP A 181 -13.20 30.11 -9.01
N ILE A 182 -13.22 30.21 -7.68
CA ILE A 182 -12.12 30.79 -6.90
C ILE A 182 -10.81 30.00 -7.07
N PHE A 183 -10.89 28.66 -7.14
CA PHE A 183 -9.74 27.83 -7.47
C PHE A 183 -9.20 28.14 -8.87
N ASN A 184 -10.07 28.27 -9.87
CA ASN A 184 -9.67 28.58 -11.24
C ASN A 184 -9.04 29.96 -11.34
N ASP A 185 -9.62 30.97 -10.70
CA ASP A 185 -9.09 32.33 -10.71
C ASP A 185 -7.69 32.38 -10.10
N THR A 186 -7.50 31.79 -8.92
CA THR A 186 -6.18 31.77 -8.25
C THR A 186 -5.16 30.87 -8.96
N LYS A 187 -5.62 29.83 -9.67
CA LYS A 187 -4.75 28.94 -10.45
C LYS A 187 -4.26 29.61 -11.73
N TRP A 188 -5.17 30.21 -12.49
CA TRP A 188 -4.91 30.67 -13.85
C TRP A 188 -4.55 32.16 -13.92
N SER A 189 -4.99 32.97 -12.95
CA SER A 189 -4.64 34.39 -12.87
C SER A 189 -3.61 34.65 -11.77
N ALA A 190 -2.36 34.86 -12.19
CA ALA A 190 -1.28 35.23 -11.26
C ALA A 190 -1.59 36.55 -10.55
N GLY A 191 -2.16 37.54 -11.24
CA GLY A 191 -2.50 38.83 -10.63
C GLY A 191 -3.54 38.72 -9.51
N ILE A 192 -4.61 37.95 -9.72
CA ILE A 192 -5.62 37.70 -8.67
C ILE A 192 -4.97 37.01 -7.46
N ARG A 193 -4.12 36.01 -7.69
CA ARG A 193 -3.42 35.31 -6.62
C ARG A 193 -2.48 36.23 -5.85
N ASP A 194 -1.71 37.06 -6.55
CA ASP A 194 -0.72 37.95 -5.93
C ASP A 194 -1.43 39.04 -5.10
N TRP A 195 -2.52 39.63 -5.62
CA TRP A 195 -3.37 40.54 -4.84
C TRP A 195 -3.98 39.86 -3.61
N LEU A 196 -4.45 38.62 -3.74
CA LEU A 196 -5.00 37.89 -2.61
C LEU A 196 -3.95 37.64 -1.52
N ILE A 197 -2.71 37.32 -1.90
CA ILE A 197 -1.57 37.16 -0.98
C ILE A 197 -1.23 38.49 -0.29
N GLU A 198 -1.25 39.60 -1.03
CA GLU A 198 -1.00 40.94 -0.49
C GLU A 198 -2.09 41.34 0.52
N ILE A 199 -3.37 41.15 0.18
CA ILE A 199 -4.49 41.41 1.09
C ILE A 199 -4.36 40.55 2.35
N CYS A 200 -4.04 39.26 2.21
CA CYS A 200 -3.78 38.39 3.37
C CYS A 200 -2.66 38.95 4.26
N SER A 201 -1.58 39.46 3.67
CA SER A 201 -0.46 40.06 4.41
C SER A 201 -0.88 41.32 5.15
N ILE A 202 -1.71 42.17 4.54
CA ILE A 202 -2.27 43.39 5.17
C ILE A 202 -3.17 43.04 6.36
N LEU A 203 -4.02 42.02 6.21
CA LEU A 203 -4.90 41.52 7.27
C LEU A 203 -4.18 40.68 8.33
N ASN A 204 -2.86 40.47 8.19
CA ASN A 204 -2.06 39.59 9.04
C ASN A 204 -2.61 38.14 9.11
N LEU A 205 -3.14 37.66 7.97
CA LEU A 205 -3.65 36.31 7.78
C LEU A 205 -2.67 35.47 6.96
N LYS A 206 -2.60 34.17 7.27
CA LYS A 206 -1.83 33.24 6.46
C LYS A 206 -2.60 32.92 5.18
N TYR A 207 -1.99 33.17 4.02
CA TYR A 207 -2.54 32.73 2.75
C TYR A 207 -2.64 31.20 2.68
N ILE A 208 -3.83 30.71 2.33
CA ILE A 208 -4.11 29.30 2.04
C ILE A 208 -4.51 29.21 0.58
N SER A 209 -3.78 28.41 -0.19
CA SER A 209 -4.12 28.19 -1.60
C SER A 209 -5.48 27.50 -1.69
N PRO A 210 -6.44 28.04 -2.48
CA PRO A 210 -7.68 27.34 -2.75
C PRO A 210 -7.44 25.95 -3.33
N VAL A 211 -8.31 25.00 -2.98
CA VAL A 211 -8.19 23.60 -3.38
C VAL A 211 -9.31 23.26 -4.36
N ASN A 212 -8.98 22.50 -5.40
CA ASN A 212 -9.96 22.04 -6.38
C ASN A 212 -10.93 21.04 -5.74
N VAL A 213 -12.22 21.18 -6.05
CA VAL A 213 -13.22 20.19 -5.67
C VAL A 213 -13.15 19.00 -6.62
N ILE A 214 -12.87 17.81 -6.08
CA ILE A 214 -12.76 16.56 -6.83
C ILE A 214 -13.98 15.69 -6.53
N SER A 215 -14.80 15.44 -7.55
CA SER A 215 -16.12 14.79 -7.42
C SER A 215 -16.09 13.34 -6.93
N HIS A 216 -14.97 12.64 -7.10
CA HIS A 216 -14.77 11.25 -6.70
C HIS A 216 -13.93 11.12 -5.42
N ARG A 217 -13.50 12.24 -4.82
CA ARG A 217 -12.73 12.24 -3.59
C ARG A 217 -13.65 12.56 -2.43
N TRP A 218 -13.69 11.67 -1.44
CA TRP A 218 -14.49 11.85 -0.24
C TRP A 218 -14.13 13.17 0.45
N LEU A 219 -15.16 13.89 0.92
CA LEU A 219 -15.06 15.18 1.61
C LEU A 219 -14.32 16.31 0.86
N SER A 220 -14.04 16.16 -0.44
CA SER A 220 -13.28 17.19 -1.17
C SER A 220 -13.96 18.56 -1.21
N CYS A 221 -15.29 18.62 -1.23
CA CYS A 221 -16.01 19.89 -1.13
C CYS A 221 -15.94 20.48 0.28
N TYR A 222 -15.95 19.64 1.30
CA TYR A 222 -15.81 20.08 2.69
C TYR A 222 -14.43 20.69 2.95
N ASP A 223 -13.36 20.01 2.53
CA ASP A 223 -11.99 20.51 2.67
C ASP A 223 -11.81 21.86 1.95
N ALA A 224 -12.37 21.97 0.74
CA ALA A 224 -12.26 23.18 -0.05
C ALA A 224 -13.11 24.33 0.54
N ALA A 225 -14.30 24.03 1.07
CA ALA A 225 -15.14 25.01 1.77
C ALA A 225 -14.51 25.47 3.09
N LEU A 226 -13.83 24.58 3.82
CA LEU A 226 -13.11 24.93 5.05
C LEU A 226 -11.97 25.91 4.75
N ASN A 227 -11.20 25.67 3.68
CA ASN A 227 -10.18 26.61 3.22
C ASN A 227 -10.80 27.96 2.80
N LEU A 228 -11.95 27.93 2.14
CA LEU A 228 -12.68 29.14 1.76
C LEU A 228 -13.09 29.96 2.98
N LEU A 229 -13.59 29.29 4.03
CA LEU A 229 -14.01 29.93 5.27
C LEU A 229 -12.84 30.66 5.95
N HIS A 230 -11.65 30.05 5.97
CA HIS A 230 -10.44 30.71 6.47
C HIS A 230 -9.99 31.92 5.63
N MET A 231 -10.40 31.97 4.36
CA MET A 231 -10.04 33.03 3.42
C MET A 231 -11.20 33.98 3.12
N ILE A 232 -12.31 33.90 3.87
CA ILE A 232 -13.54 34.61 3.53
C ILE A 232 -13.36 36.13 3.54
N GLU A 233 -12.65 36.68 4.54
CA GLU A 233 -12.37 38.11 4.65
C GLU A 233 -11.53 38.65 3.48
N PRO A 234 -10.33 38.10 3.17
CA PRO A 234 -9.54 38.60 2.04
C PRO A 234 -10.23 38.38 0.69
N LEU A 235 -10.96 37.27 0.51
CA LEU A 235 -11.76 37.04 -0.70
C LEU A 235 -12.87 38.09 -0.84
N THR A 236 -13.55 38.42 0.26
CA THR A 236 -14.61 39.45 0.30
C THR A 236 -14.05 40.81 -0.13
N ILE A 237 -12.90 41.21 0.41
CA ILE A 237 -12.25 42.47 0.01
C ILE A 237 -11.90 42.46 -1.48
N LEU A 238 -11.24 41.40 -1.95
CA LEU A 238 -10.81 41.28 -3.34
C LEU A 238 -12.00 41.35 -4.32
N TYR A 239 -13.03 40.52 -4.10
CA TYR A 239 -14.17 40.45 -5.01
C TYR A 239 -15.10 41.67 -4.90
N SER A 240 -15.15 42.35 -3.75
CA SER A 240 -15.93 43.59 -3.61
C SER A 240 -15.47 44.69 -4.56
N ALA A 241 -14.19 44.69 -4.96
CA ALA A 241 -13.66 45.66 -5.92
C ALA A 241 -14.30 45.54 -7.31
N PHE A 242 -14.77 44.34 -7.68
CA PHE A 242 -15.39 44.05 -8.97
C PHE A 242 -16.91 44.27 -8.97
N LEU A 243 -17.52 44.49 -7.81
CA LEU A 243 -18.95 44.73 -7.69
C LEU A 243 -19.33 46.16 -8.12
N SER A 244 -20.52 46.30 -8.71
CA SER A 244 -21.13 47.61 -8.97
C SER A 244 -21.49 48.32 -7.66
N ASN A 245 -21.71 49.63 -7.69
CA ASN A 245 -22.05 50.38 -6.49
C ASN A 245 -23.38 49.94 -5.86
N SER A 246 -24.37 49.52 -6.66
CA SER A 246 -25.63 48.96 -6.15
C SER A 246 -25.43 47.60 -5.47
N ASP A 247 -24.55 46.75 -6.02
CA ASP A 247 -24.31 45.41 -5.50
C ASP A 247 -23.46 45.43 -4.22
N LYS A 248 -22.53 46.38 -4.12
CA LYS A 248 -21.74 46.61 -2.89
C LYS A 248 -22.64 46.85 -1.69
N THR A 249 -23.69 47.65 -1.83
CA THR A 249 -24.61 47.96 -0.73
C THR A 249 -25.30 46.69 -0.21
N VAL A 250 -25.76 45.81 -1.10
CA VAL A 250 -26.39 44.53 -0.75
C VAL A 250 -25.37 43.57 -0.14
N PHE A 251 -24.18 43.50 -0.72
CA PHE A 251 -23.10 42.62 -0.28
C PHE A 251 -22.63 42.95 1.14
N PHE A 252 -22.33 44.22 1.43
CA PHE A 252 -21.93 44.63 2.77
C PHE A 252 -23.08 44.53 3.77
N TYR A 253 -24.32 44.83 3.36
CA TYR A 253 -25.48 44.69 4.26
C TYR A 253 -25.64 43.25 4.75
N ASN A 254 -25.58 42.25 3.87
CA ASN A 254 -25.74 40.85 4.27
C ASN A 254 -24.55 40.29 5.07
N MET A 255 -23.36 40.87 4.92
CA MET A 255 -22.14 40.40 5.57
C MET A 255 -22.05 40.81 7.05
N PHE A 256 -22.73 41.88 7.47
CA PHE A 256 -22.81 42.30 8.89
C PHE A 256 -23.90 41.59 9.71
N TYR A 257 -24.77 40.79 9.08
CA TYR A 257 -25.87 40.07 9.75
C TYR A 257 -25.68 38.54 9.78
N LEU A 258 -24.50 38.06 9.37
CA LEU A 258 -24.02 36.68 9.55
C LEU A 258 -23.02 36.61 10.71
#